data_AF-A4C302-F1
#
_entry.id   AF-A4C302-F1
#
_cell.length_a   1.000
_cell.length_b   1.000
_cell.length_c   1.000
_cell.angle_alpha   90.00
_cell.angle_beta   90.00
_cell.angle_gamma   90.00
#
_symmetry.space_group_name_H-M   'P 1'
#
loop_
_entity.id
_entity.type
_entity.pdbx_description
1 polymer ?
#
loop_
_entity_poly.entity_id
_entity_poly.type
_entity_poly.pdbx_seq_one_letter_code
_entity_poly.pdbx_strand_id
1 'polypeptide(L)'
;MKIVKRIFKFIVIIIGVLLLSVAVLLLVDNQNTNYLKINNINSADNNSFLITNVNIIPMNKDTILVDKMVHIKDGIIQKVADRIEINGIETLDAKNKYLTPGLIDMHVHVWDRYELGLYLSNGVTAV
;
A
#
# COMPACT_ATOMS: atom_id res chain seq x y z
N MET A 1 33.39 -49.61 1.78
CA MET A 1 32.02 -49.32 1.26
C MET A 1 31.04 -48.70 2.26
N LYS A 2 31.12 -48.93 3.59
CA LYS A 2 30.16 -48.36 4.57
C LYS A 2 30.33 -46.84 4.82
N ILE A 3 31.57 -46.35 4.91
CA ILE A 3 31.88 -44.92 5.10
C ILE A 3 31.34 -44.07 3.94
N VAL A 4 31.59 -44.51 2.69
CA VAL A 4 31.14 -43.80 1.48
C VAL A 4 29.61 -43.68 1.44
N LYS A 5 28.88 -44.74 1.79
CA LYS A 5 27.41 -44.72 1.89
C LYS A 5 26.92 -43.74 2.97
N ARG A 6 27.65 -43.60 4.08
CA ARG A 6 27.31 -42.68 5.17
C ARG A 6 27.54 -41.22 4.75
N ILE A 7 28.66 -40.92 4.09
CA ILE A 7 28.97 -39.59 3.53
C ILE A 7 27.92 -39.20 2.50
N PHE A 8 27.59 -40.10 1.57
CA PHE A 8 26.56 -39.86 0.57
C PHE A 8 25.19 -39.55 1.21
N LYS A 9 24.80 -40.29 2.25
CA LYS A 9 23.56 -40.02 3.00
C LYS A 9 23.56 -38.64 3.65
N PHE A 10 24.68 -38.19 4.23
CA PHE A 10 24.80 -36.85 4.80
C PHE A 10 24.67 -35.77 3.73
N ILE A 11 25.30 -35.95 2.56
CA ILE A 11 25.19 -35.01 1.43
C ILE A 11 23.73 -34.89 0.98
N VAL A 12 23.03 -36.03 0.82
CA VAL A 12 21.60 -36.03 0.44
C VAL A 12 20.74 -35.32 1.47
N ILE A 13 21.00 -35.50 2.78
CA ILE A 13 20.27 -34.80 3.85
C ILE A 13 20.53 -33.29 3.77
N ILE A 14 21.79 -32.87 3.59
CA ILE A 14 22.14 -31.44 3.48
C ILE A 14 21.48 -30.81 2.26
N ILE A 15 21.51 -31.48 1.10
CA ILE A 15 20.84 -31.01 -0.12
C ILE A 15 19.33 -30.91 0.13
N GLY A 16 18.72 -31.90 0.81
CA GLY A 16 17.30 -31.87 1.16
C GLY A 16 16.93 -30.69 2.05
N VAL A 17 17.74 -30.39 3.08
CA VAL A 17 17.54 -29.24 3.96
C VAL A 17 17.70 -27.92 3.20
N LEU A 18 18.68 -27.83 2.31
CA LEU A 18 18.89 -26.65 1.47
C LEU A 18 17.71 -26.41 0.51
N LEU A 19 17.19 -27.46 -0.14
CA LEU A 19 16.02 -27.34 -1.00
C LEU A 19 14.78 -26.95 -0.22
N LEU A 20 14.60 -27.49 0.99
CA LEU A 20 13.50 -27.12 1.87
C LEU A 20 13.60 -25.65 2.30
N SER A 21 14.79 -25.16 2.66
CA SER A 21 14.96 -23.76 3.06
C SER A 21 14.68 -22.81 1.89
N VAL A 22 15.14 -23.14 0.68
CA VAL A 22 14.83 -22.36 -0.54
C VAL A 22 13.32 -22.36 -0.81
N ALA A 23 12.65 -23.51 -0.70
CA ALA A 23 11.20 -23.59 -0.87
C ALA A 23 10.44 -22.72 0.14
N VAL A 24 10.87 -22.73 1.42
CA VAL A 24 10.28 -21.87 2.46
C VAL A 24 10.49 -20.39 2.14
N LEU A 25 11.70 -19.99 1.71
CA LEU A 25 11.97 -18.60 1.32
C LEU A 25 11.06 -18.13 0.18
N LEU A 26 10.89 -18.96 -0.86
CA LEU A 26 10.00 -18.64 -1.99
C LEU A 26 8.52 -18.54 -1.57
N LEU A 27 8.08 -19.38 -0.62
CA LEU A 27 6.72 -19.31 -0.09
C LEU A 27 6.49 -18.03 0.71
N VAL A 28 7.44 -17.66 1.58
CA VAL A 28 7.37 -16.43 2.38
C VAL A 28 7.40 -15.20 1.48
N ASP A 29 8.28 -15.18 0.48
CA ASP A 29 8.35 -14.09 -0.49
C ASP A 29 7.03 -13.95 -1.26
N ASN A 30 6.48 -15.03 -1.80
CA ASN A 30 5.19 -14.98 -2.50
C ASN A 30 4.03 -14.49 -1.61
N GLN A 31 4.06 -14.77 -0.30
CA GLN A 31 3.07 -14.25 0.65
C GLN A 31 3.25 -12.75 0.90
N ASN A 32 4.49 -12.32 1.17
CA ASN A 32 4.81 -10.92 1.44
C ASN A 32 4.55 -10.01 0.23
N THR A 33 4.58 -10.56 -0.97
CA THR A 33 4.49 -9.81 -2.24
C THR A 33 3.11 -9.89 -2.89
N ASN A 34 2.13 -10.50 -2.22
CA ASN A 34 0.76 -10.62 -2.72
C ASN A 34 0.09 -9.26 -2.97
N TYR A 35 0.48 -8.19 -2.28
CA TYR A 35 -0.08 -6.85 -2.51
C TYR A 35 0.24 -6.29 -3.90
N LEU A 36 1.25 -6.82 -4.60
CA LEU A 36 1.56 -6.46 -5.98
C LEU A 36 0.60 -7.08 -7.00
N LYS A 37 -0.19 -8.08 -6.61
CA LYS A 37 -1.14 -8.77 -7.48
C LYS A 37 -2.50 -8.07 -7.42
N ILE A 38 -2.64 -7.00 -8.18
CA ILE A 38 -3.83 -6.11 -8.19
C ILE A 38 -5.05 -6.73 -8.93
N ASN A 39 -4.95 -7.97 -9.41
CA ASN A 39 -5.93 -8.56 -10.33
C ASN A 39 -7.35 -8.79 -9.75
N ASN A 40 -7.60 -8.55 -8.45
CA ASN A 40 -8.93 -8.73 -7.82
C ASN A 40 -9.10 -7.87 -6.54
N ILE A 41 -8.85 -6.55 -6.60
CA ILE A 41 -9.19 -5.67 -5.47
C ILE A 41 -10.65 -5.23 -5.61
N ASN A 42 -11.59 -6.04 -5.10
CA ASN A 42 -13.02 -5.67 -5.02
C ASN A 42 -13.25 -4.33 -4.27
N SER A 43 -12.30 -3.92 -3.43
CA SER A 43 -12.33 -2.63 -2.71
C SER A 43 -11.99 -1.42 -3.59
N ALA A 44 -11.35 -1.62 -4.75
CA ALA A 44 -11.09 -0.55 -5.71
C ALA A 44 -12.34 -0.17 -6.54
N ASP A 45 -13.39 -1.01 -6.51
CA ASP A 45 -14.67 -0.72 -7.17
C ASP A 45 -15.49 0.32 -6.39
N ASN A 46 -15.26 0.47 -5.07
CA ASN A 46 -15.95 1.44 -4.22
C ASN A 46 -15.02 2.60 -3.81
N ASN A 47 -14.52 3.34 -4.79
CA ASN A 47 -13.72 4.56 -4.57
C ASN A 47 -14.57 5.79 -4.19
N SER A 48 -15.65 5.57 -3.43
CA SER A 48 -16.61 6.60 -3.02
C SER A 48 -16.74 6.64 -1.51
N PHE A 49 -16.26 7.73 -0.89
CA PHE A 49 -16.22 7.89 0.57
C PHE A 49 -16.21 9.37 0.97
N LEU A 50 -16.55 9.63 2.22
CA LEU A 50 -16.52 10.95 2.84
C LEU A 50 -15.41 11.01 3.89
N ILE A 51 -14.47 11.94 3.75
CA ILE A 51 -13.53 12.27 4.82
C ILE A 51 -14.14 13.39 5.65
N THR A 52 -14.19 13.25 6.98
CA THR A 52 -14.74 14.27 7.88
C THR A 52 -13.69 14.78 8.87
N ASN A 53 -13.94 15.97 9.42
CA ASN A 53 -13.16 16.57 10.51
C ASN A 53 -11.67 16.76 10.18
N VAL A 54 -11.35 16.98 8.90
CA VAL A 54 -9.97 17.02 8.42
C VAL A 54 -9.44 18.44 8.32
N ASN A 55 -8.16 18.63 8.65
CA ASN A 55 -7.44 19.87 8.42
C ASN A 55 -6.72 19.82 7.06
N ILE A 56 -7.13 20.64 6.10
CA ILE A 56 -6.57 20.60 4.74
C ILE A 56 -5.44 21.62 4.62
N ILE A 57 -4.28 21.18 4.11
CA ILE A 57 -3.18 22.06 3.70
C ILE A 57 -3.29 22.27 2.18
N PRO A 58 -3.79 23.43 1.71
CA PRO A 58 -3.91 23.72 0.29
C PRO A 58 -2.56 24.14 -0.30
N MET A 59 -2.32 23.81 -1.57
CA MET A 59 -1.06 24.13 -2.25
C MET A 59 -1.05 25.49 -2.95
N ASN A 60 -2.11 26.30 -2.81
CA ASN A 60 -2.26 27.59 -3.50
C ASN A 60 -2.23 28.81 -2.56
N LYS A 61 -2.13 28.62 -1.24
CA LYS A 61 -2.01 29.69 -0.24
C LYS A 61 -1.47 29.13 1.07
N ASP A 62 -0.76 29.97 1.81
CA ASP A 62 -0.18 29.62 3.12
C ASP A 62 -1.25 29.70 4.22
N THR A 63 -2.00 28.61 4.42
CA THR A 63 -3.06 28.52 5.44
C THR A 63 -3.37 27.06 5.75
N ILE A 64 -4.14 26.82 6.82
CA ILE A 64 -4.80 25.54 7.07
C ILE A 64 -6.32 25.75 6.99
N LEU A 65 -7.03 24.90 6.27
CA LEU A 65 -8.50 24.87 6.27
C LEU A 65 -8.96 23.83 7.29
N VAL A 66 -9.35 24.29 8.48
CA VAL A 66 -9.72 23.42 9.60
C VAL A 66 -11.13 22.85 9.47
N ASP A 67 -11.35 21.68 10.09
CA ASP A 67 -12.64 21.02 10.26
C ASP A 67 -13.48 20.91 8.97
N LYS A 68 -12.83 20.53 7.85
CA LYS A 68 -13.50 20.34 6.56
C LYS A 68 -13.98 18.92 6.38
N MET A 69 -14.88 18.77 5.41
CA MET A 69 -15.29 17.49 4.83
C MET A 69 -14.89 17.43 3.35
N VAL A 70 -14.47 16.26 2.89
CA VAL A 70 -14.10 15.99 1.48
C VAL A 70 -14.90 14.79 0.99
N HIS A 71 -15.73 15.00 -0.02
CA HIS A 71 -16.48 13.93 -0.67
C HIS A 71 -15.74 13.45 -1.92
N ILE A 72 -15.41 12.17 -1.94
CA ILE A 72 -14.82 11.47 -3.07
C ILE A 72 -15.90 10.59 -3.68
N LYS A 73 -16.07 10.65 -5.00
CA LYS A 73 -16.94 9.76 -5.76
C LYS A 73 -16.17 9.22 -6.94
N ASP A 74 -16.11 7.89 -7.06
CA ASP A 74 -15.43 7.17 -8.14
C ASP A 74 -13.98 7.63 -8.34
N GLY A 75 -13.27 7.88 -7.22
CA GLY A 75 -11.88 8.35 -7.21
C GLY A 75 -11.71 9.85 -7.50
N ILE A 76 -12.80 10.59 -7.70
CA ILE A 76 -12.78 12.02 -8.01
C ILE A 76 -13.27 12.83 -6.81
N ILE A 77 -12.53 13.88 -6.45
CA ILE A 77 -12.97 14.85 -5.43
C ILE A 77 -14.15 15.63 -5.99
N GLN A 78 -15.35 15.42 -5.44
CA GLN A 78 -16.57 16.09 -5.87
C GLN A 78 -16.78 17.42 -5.16
N LYS A 79 -16.47 17.47 -3.85
CA LYS A 79 -16.75 18.63 -3.02
C LYS A 79 -15.85 18.69 -1.79
N VAL A 80 -15.44 19.91 -1.45
CA VAL A 80 -14.79 20.26 -0.18
C VAL A 80 -15.62 21.36 0.48
N ALA A 81 -16.11 21.15 1.70
CA ALA A 81 -16.97 22.12 2.40
C ALA A 81 -16.93 21.92 3.93
N ASP A 82 -17.49 22.88 4.68
CA ASP A 82 -17.65 22.77 6.14
C ASP A 82 -18.59 21.63 6.55
N ARG A 83 -19.62 21.39 5.74
CA ARG A 83 -20.61 20.33 5.98
C ARG A 83 -21.06 19.74 4.65
N ILE A 84 -21.07 18.42 4.58
CA ILE A 84 -21.56 17.63 3.45
C ILE A 84 -22.51 16.59 4.03
N GLU A 85 -23.76 16.58 3.58
CA GLU A 85 -24.77 15.61 4.00
C GLU A 85 -24.94 14.56 2.91
N ILE A 86 -24.39 13.36 3.16
CA ILE A 86 -24.53 12.20 2.28
C ILE A 86 -24.73 10.97 3.17
N ASN A 87 -25.71 10.15 2.81
CA ASN A 87 -26.03 8.92 3.52
C ASN A 87 -25.59 7.70 2.69
N GLY A 88 -25.28 6.60 3.37
CA GLY A 88 -25.01 5.31 2.72
C GLY A 88 -23.65 5.20 2.03
N ILE A 89 -22.70 6.08 2.35
CA ILE A 89 -21.30 5.98 1.90
C ILE A 89 -20.37 5.79 3.10
N GLU A 90 -19.23 5.16 2.85
CA GLU A 90 -18.19 5.01 3.86
C GLU A 90 -17.71 6.39 4.33
N THR A 91 -17.57 6.54 5.66
CA THR A 91 -17.12 7.78 6.28
C THR A 91 -15.84 7.54 7.06
N LEU A 92 -14.80 8.30 6.72
CA LEU A 92 -13.50 8.29 7.39
C LEU A 92 -13.39 9.53 8.29
N ASP A 93 -13.40 9.33 9.60
CA ASP A 93 -13.10 10.40 10.56
C ASP A 93 -11.59 10.67 10.61
N ALA A 94 -11.19 11.87 10.17
CA ALA A 94 -9.81 12.34 10.15
C ALA A 94 -9.57 13.44 11.19
N LYS A 95 -10.33 13.45 12.30
CA LYS A 95 -10.12 14.37 13.42
C LYS A 95 -8.67 14.40 13.87
N ASN A 96 -8.15 15.62 14.08
CA ASN A 96 -6.75 15.91 14.43
C ASN A 96 -5.71 15.48 13.38
N LYS A 97 -6.13 15.07 12.18
CA LYS A 97 -5.23 14.73 11.07
C LYS A 97 -5.20 15.84 10.02
N TYR A 98 -4.21 15.74 9.14
CA TYR A 98 -4.03 16.65 8.03
C TYR A 98 -4.20 15.94 6.69
N LEU A 99 -4.78 16.64 5.72
CA LEU A 99 -4.92 16.18 4.33
C LEU A 99 -4.13 17.10 3.41
N THR A 100 -3.35 16.49 2.53
CA THR A 100 -2.57 17.14 1.47
C THR A 100 -2.85 16.42 0.15
N PRO A 101 -2.61 17.05 -1.02
CA PRO A 101 -2.47 16.30 -2.26
C PRO A 101 -1.39 15.23 -2.13
N GLY A 102 -1.57 14.09 -2.82
CA GLY A 102 -0.52 13.06 -2.86
C GLY A 102 0.80 13.63 -3.39
N LEU A 103 1.91 13.16 -2.82
CA LEU A 103 3.24 13.64 -3.19
C LEU A 103 3.62 13.15 -4.59
N ILE A 104 4.42 13.96 -5.28
CA ILE A 104 4.96 13.66 -6.60
C ILE A 104 6.48 13.70 -6.50
N ASP A 105 7.14 12.57 -6.75
CA ASP A 105 8.58 12.55 -6.94
C ASP A 105 8.88 12.84 -8.41
N MET A 106 9.76 13.80 -8.69
CA MET A 106 10.07 14.21 -10.07
C MET A 106 11.27 13.48 -10.65
N HIS A 107 12.03 12.73 -9.84
CA HIS A 107 13.23 12.08 -10.31
C HIS A 107 13.57 10.83 -9.50
N VAL A 108 13.07 9.69 -9.97
CA VAL A 108 13.44 8.37 -9.45
C VAL A 108 13.84 7.43 -10.59
N HIS A 109 14.57 6.39 -10.22
CA HIS A 109 14.72 5.21 -11.06
C HIS A 109 13.97 4.08 -10.38
N VAL A 110 12.82 3.68 -10.96
CA VAL A 110 12.05 2.54 -10.45
C VAL A 110 12.65 1.26 -11.01
N TRP A 111 13.23 0.43 -10.15
CA TRP A 111 13.88 -0.83 -10.54
C TRP A 111 12.96 -2.04 -10.36
N ASP A 112 12.07 -1.99 -9.37
CA ASP A 112 11.13 -3.06 -9.05
C ASP A 112 9.76 -2.51 -8.59
N ARG A 113 8.70 -3.29 -8.81
CA ARG A 113 7.35 -3.01 -8.31
C ARG A 113 7.28 -2.95 -6.78
N TYR A 114 8.18 -3.62 -6.06
CA TYR A 114 8.27 -3.50 -4.60
C TYR A 114 8.44 -2.06 -4.13
N GLU A 115 9.16 -1.23 -4.91
CA GLU A 115 9.43 0.17 -4.57
C GLU A 115 8.14 1.01 -4.60
N LEU A 116 7.18 0.67 -5.47
CA LEU A 116 5.90 1.39 -5.58
C LEU A 116 5.07 1.29 -4.29
N GLY A 117 5.11 0.13 -3.61
CA GLY A 117 4.45 -0.04 -2.32
C GLY A 117 5.06 0.85 -1.23
N LEU A 118 6.39 0.98 -1.22
CA LEU A 118 7.11 1.87 -0.33
C LEU A 118 6.75 3.34 -0.61
N TYR A 119 6.74 3.77 -1.87
CA TYR A 119 6.34 5.12 -2.27
C TYR A 119 4.92 5.45 -1.78
N LEU A 120 3.96 4.55 -2.05
CA LEU A 120 2.58 4.73 -1.62
C LEU A 120 2.44 4.83 -0.10
N SER A 121 3.16 3.98 0.67
CA SER A 121 3.15 4.05 2.14
C SER A 121 3.70 5.36 2.71
N ASN A 122 4.53 6.07 1.94
CA ASN A 122 5.06 7.39 2.29
C ASN A 122 4.24 8.55 1.66
N GLY A 123 3.09 8.24 1.05
CA GLY A 123 2.19 9.23 0.46
C GLY A 123 2.61 9.73 -0.93
N VAL A 124 3.60 9.10 -1.58
CA VAL A 124 3.98 9.37 -2.96
C VAL A 124 3.04 8.62 -3.90
N THR A 125 2.25 9.36 -4.67
CA THR A 125 1.21 8.82 -5.55
C THR A 125 1.55 8.94 -7.04
N ALA A 126 2.62 9.66 -7.36
CA ALA A 126 3.20 9.75 -8.70
C ALA A 126 4.72 9.88 -8.61
N VAL A 127 5.43 9.28 -9.56
CA VAL A 127 6.90 9.28 -9.68
C VAL A 127 7.32 9.40 -11.15
#